data_AF-A0A7Z9TCV6-F1
#
_entry.id   AF-A0A7Z9TCV6-F1
#
_cell.length_a   1.000
_cell.length_b   1.000
_cell.length_c   1.000
_cell.angle_alpha   90.00
_cell.angle_beta   90.00
_cell.angle_gamma   90.00
#
_symmetry.space_group_name_H-M   'P 1'
#
loop_
_entity.id
_entity.type
_entity.pdbx_description
1 polymer ?
#
loop_
_entity_poly.entity_id
_entity_poly.type
_entity_poly.pdbx_seq_one_letter_code
_entity_poly.pdbx_strand_id
1 'polypeptide(L)'
;MVAPVIFSRADHPISRTLIDDDALKVLYRLRKFNHAAYLVGGGVRDLLLQRHPKDFDIGTSAHPHEVKRIFRNCWIIGRRFRLAHVKFGQKTIEVATFRKQVPLDENASLPSRDTKETEKQRSDDTNLTRQPIRRDNTFGTPEEDAFRRDFTINALFYDISTFAIIDYVGGMQDLQNKLLRCIGDPRERFVEDPVRMLRAVAFAARLDF
;
A
#
# COMPACT_ATOMS: atom_id res chain seq x y z
N MET A 1 16.65 -2.07 9.52
CA MET A 1 15.75 -3.16 9.10
C MET A 1 15.10 -3.70 10.35
N VAL A 2 13.80 -3.49 10.50
CA VAL A 2 13.02 -4.05 11.60
C VAL A 2 12.58 -5.44 11.16
N ALA A 3 12.92 -6.47 11.94
CA ALA A 3 12.46 -7.82 11.63
C ALA A 3 10.93 -7.87 11.77
N PRO A 4 10.19 -8.38 10.76
CA PRO A 4 8.74 -8.50 10.88
C PRO A 4 8.37 -9.55 11.91
N VAL A 5 7.23 -9.35 12.56
CA VAL A 5 6.55 -10.41 13.30
C VAL A 5 5.73 -11.21 12.29
N ILE A 6 5.93 -12.54 12.29
CA ILE A 6 5.24 -13.45 11.38
C ILE A 6 4.28 -14.30 12.19
N PHE A 7 3.00 -14.23 11.85
CA PHE A 7 1.95 -15.06 12.42
C PHE A 7 1.67 -16.20 11.46
N SER A 8 1.91 -17.43 11.89
CA SER A 8 1.71 -18.62 11.07
C SER A 8 0.21 -18.85 10.81
N ARG A 9 -0.10 -19.80 9.93
CA ARG A 9 -1.50 -20.14 9.61
C ARG A 9 -2.35 -20.45 10.85
N ALA A 10 -1.77 -21.08 11.87
CA ALA A 10 -2.48 -21.46 13.09
C ALA A 10 -2.82 -20.25 13.99
N ASP A 11 -2.10 -19.14 13.83
CA ASP A 11 -2.16 -17.98 14.73
C ASP A 11 -3.21 -16.94 14.33
N HIS A 12 -3.98 -17.19 13.26
CA HIS A 12 -4.96 -16.24 12.76
C HIS A 12 -6.20 -16.89 12.11
N PRO A 13 -7.35 -16.20 12.07
CA PRO A 13 -8.61 -16.76 11.55
C PRO A 13 -8.70 -16.79 10.01
N ILE A 14 -7.82 -16.10 9.28
CA ILE A 14 -7.94 -15.98 7.81
C ILE A 14 -7.94 -17.36 7.14
N SER A 15 -9.03 -17.66 6.43
CA SER A 15 -9.15 -18.83 5.58
C SER A 15 -9.07 -18.44 4.11
N ARG A 16 -8.41 -19.28 3.31
CA ARG A 16 -8.36 -19.13 1.85
C ARG A 16 -9.76 -19.08 1.22
N THR A 17 -10.73 -19.79 1.79
CA THR A 17 -12.12 -19.82 1.29
C THR A 17 -12.84 -18.49 1.38
N LEU A 18 -12.33 -17.56 2.21
CA LEU A 18 -12.87 -16.21 2.37
C LEU A 18 -12.20 -15.21 1.42
N ILE A 19 -11.18 -15.63 0.68
CA ILE A 19 -10.46 -14.81 -0.28
C ILE A 19 -11.09 -15.03 -1.65
N ASP A 20 -11.28 -13.93 -2.37
CA ASP A 20 -11.78 -13.99 -3.72
C ASP A 20 -10.89 -14.80 -4.68
N ASP A 21 -11.52 -15.62 -5.51
CA ASP A 21 -10.83 -16.49 -6.47
C ASP A 21 -10.04 -15.71 -7.53
N ASP A 22 -10.53 -14.56 -7.98
CA ASP A 22 -9.81 -13.75 -8.96
C ASP A 22 -8.59 -13.06 -8.32
N ALA A 23 -8.70 -12.61 -7.07
CA ALA A 23 -7.55 -12.15 -6.30
C ALA A 23 -6.50 -13.27 -6.14
N LEU A 24 -6.93 -14.50 -5.81
CA LEU A 24 -6.03 -15.65 -5.73
C LEU A 24 -5.35 -15.94 -7.07
N LYS A 25 -6.07 -15.91 -8.19
CA LYS A 25 -5.49 -16.08 -9.54
C LYS A 25 -4.40 -15.04 -9.82
N VAL A 26 -4.63 -13.79 -9.45
CA VAL A 26 -3.62 -12.72 -9.62
C VAL A 26 -2.38 -13.00 -8.78
N LEU A 27 -2.55 -13.33 -7.50
CA LEU A 27 -1.43 -13.66 -6.60
C LEU A 27 -0.60 -14.84 -7.12
N TYR A 28 -1.26 -15.96 -7.48
CA TYR A 28 -0.57 -17.14 -8.01
C TYR A 28 0.18 -16.83 -9.30
N ARG A 29 -0.42 -16.04 -10.19
CA ARG A 29 0.21 -15.69 -11.46
C ARG A 29 1.42 -14.78 -11.25
N LEU A 30 1.34 -13.76 -10.40
CA LEU A 30 2.50 -12.91 -10.07
C LEU A 30 3.66 -13.74 -9.51
N ARG A 31 3.36 -14.68 -8.59
CA ARG A 31 4.37 -15.57 -8.03
C ARG A 31 4.98 -16.52 -9.04
N LYS A 32 4.19 -17.04 -10.00
CA LYS A 32 4.70 -17.87 -11.10
C LYS A 32 5.74 -17.13 -11.96
N PHE A 33 5.66 -15.80 -12.01
CA PHE A 33 6.65 -14.94 -12.66
C PHE A 33 7.73 -14.43 -11.70
N ASN A 34 7.93 -15.10 -10.56
CA ASN A 34 8.96 -14.80 -9.55
C ASN A 34 8.83 -13.41 -8.89
N HIS A 35 7.64 -12.84 -8.85
CA HIS A 35 7.39 -11.63 -8.10
C HIS A 35 6.81 -11.95 -6.72
N ALA A 36 7.25 -11.20 -5.70
CA ALA A 36 6.60 -11.20 -4.41
C ALA A 36 5.20 -10.61 -4.57
N ALA A 37 4.18 -11.24 -3.97
CA ALA A 37 2.80 -10.81 -4.07
C ALA A 37 2.05 -11.19 -2.79
N TYR A 38 1.38 -10.22 -2.18
CA TYR A 38 0.65 -10.38 -0.92
C TYR A 38 -0.73 -9.73 -1.04
N LEU A 39 -1.72 -10.27 -0.33
CA LEU A 39 -2.89 -9.47 0.00
C LEU A 39 -2.48 -8.42 1.02
N VAL A 40 -3.02 -7.21 0.90
CA VAL A 40 -2.65 -6.09 1.76
C VAL A 40 -3.86 -5.30 2.22
N GLY A 41 -3.68 -4.52 3.28
CA GLY A 41 -4.60 -3.43 3.61
C GLY A 41 -5.94 -3.89 4.15
N GLY A 42 -7.00 -3.22 3.67
CA GLY A 42 -8.34 -3.32 4.24
C GLY A 42 -8.91 -4.73 4.20
N GLY A 43 -8.64 -5.49 3.13
CA GLY A 43 -9.11 -6.87 3.01
C GLY A 43 -8.50 -7.80 4.05
N VAL A 44 -7.21 -7.66 4.36
CA VAL A 44 -6.55 -8.47 5.40
C VAL A 44 -7.11 -8.13 6.78
N ARG A 45 -7.25 -6.84 7.09
CA ARG A 45 -7.88 -6.36 8.34
C ARG A 45 -9.31 -6.89 8.50
N ASP A 46 -10.12 -6.79 7.46
CA ASP A 46 -11.53 -7.18 7.54
C ASP A 46 -11.66 -8.70 7.73
N LEU A 47 -10.84 -9.51 7.06
CA LEU A 47 -10.78 -10.95 7.30
C LEU A 47 -10.34 -11.30 8.73
N LEU A 48 -9.38 -10.57 9.30
CA LEU A 48 -8.95 -10.76 10.68
C LEU A 48 -10.05 -10.44 11.69
N LEU A 49 -10.87 -9.42 11.39
CA LEU A 49 -12.06 -9.06 12.16
C LEU A 49 -13.27 -9.98 11.87
N GLN A 50 -13.09 -11.04 11.07
CA GLN A 50 -14.14 -11.96 10.63
C GLN A 50 -15.29 -11.25 9.90
N ARG A 51 -14.98 -10.15 9.23
CA ARG A 51 -15.90 -9.39 8.35
C ARG A 51 -15.65 -9.77 6.89
N HIS A 52 -16.65 -9.57 6.04
CA HIS A 52 -16.49 -9.77 4.60
C HIS A 52 -15.79 -8.55 3.97
N PRO A 53 -14.63 -8.69 3.32
CA PRO A 53 -13.98 -7.60 2.60
C PRO A 53 -14.85 -7.07 1.47
N LYS A 54 -14.81 -5.75 1.22
CA LYS A 54 -15.47 -5.15 0.04
C LYS A 54 -14.63 -5.38 -1.23
N ASP A 55 -13.33 -5.29 -1.06
CA ASP A 55 -12.30 -5.32 -2.08
C ASP A 55 -11.06 -6.07 -1.57
N PHE A 56 -10.27 -6.58 -2.52
CA PHE A 56 -9.00 -7.23 -2.27
C PHE A 56 -7.90 -6.51 -3.04
N ASP A 57 -6.99 -5.89 -2.28
CA ASP A 57 -5.82 -5.22 -2.83
C ASP A 57 -4.61 -6.13 -2.76
N ILE A 58 -3.79 -6.08 -3.81
CA ILE A 58 -2.58 -6.87 -3.93
C ILE A 58 -1.36 -5.95 -3.95
N GLY A 59 -0.44 -6.16 -3.02
CA GLY A 59 0.88 -5.57 -3.03
C GLY A 59 1.88 -6.50 -3.73
N THR A 60 2.72 -5.98 -4.63
CA THR A 60 3.70 -6.80 -5.36
C THR A 60 5.05 -6.11 -5.57
N SER A 61 6.11 -6.90 -5.79
CA SER A 61 7.41 -6.39 -6.26
C SER A 61 7.44 -6.11 -7.77
N ALA A 62 6.47 -6.61 -8.52
CA ALA A 62 6.38 -6.36 -9.97
C ALA A 62 6.08 -4.89 -10.26
N HIS A 63 6.86 -4.27 -11.14
CA HIS A 63 6.62 -2.90 -11.60
C HIS A 63 5.34 -2.84 -12.45
N PRO A 64 4.67 -1.67 -12.56
CA PRO A 64 3.38 -1.57 -13.26
C PRO A 64 3.42 -2.06 -14.72
N HIS A 65 4.56 -1.87 -15.40
CA HIS A 65 4.75 -2.38 -16.76
C HIS A 65 4.95 -3.90 -16.81
N GLU A 66 5.57 -4.50 -15.79
CA GLU A 66 5.70 -5.96 -15.66
C GLU A 66 4.33 -6.58 -15.37
N VAL A 67 3.55 -5.98 -14.45
CA VAL A 67 2.15 -6.37 -14.21
C VAL A 67 1.35 -6.33 -15.52
N LYS A 68 1.47 -5.25 -16.31
CA LYS A 68 0.81 -5.14 -17.61
C LYS A 68 1.27 -6.19 -18.63
N ARG A 69 2.54 -6.63 -18.57
CA ARG A 69 3.04 -7.74 -19.41
C ARG A 69 2.47 -9.09 -18.97
N ILE A 70 2.37 -9.33 -17.67
CA ILE A 70 1.84 -10.58 -17.10
C ILE A 70 0.33 -10.69 -17.36
N PHE A 71 -0.40 -9.58 -17.22
CA PHE A 71 -1.85 -9.48 -17.34
C PHE A 71 -2.22 -8.56 -18.51
N ARG A 72 -2.51 -9.14 -19.69
CA ARG A 72 -2.89 -8.36 -20.88
C ARG A 72 -4.18 -7.55 -20.71
N ASN A 73 -5.06 -8.00 -19.81
CA ASN A 73 -6.30 -7.34 -19.38
C ASN A 73 -6.09 -6.31 -18.26
N CYS A 74 -4.86 -5.81 -18.08
CA CYS A 74 -4.52 -4.83 -17.06
C CYS A 74 -4.47 -3.40 -17.61
N TRP A 75 -5.02 -2.48 -16.83
CA TRP A 75 -5.00 -1.04 -17.10
C TRP A 75 -4.13 -0.36 -16.06
N ILE A 76 -3.16 0.44 -16.49
CA ILE A 76 -2.37 1.26 -15.56
C ILE A 76 -3.13 2.57 -15.38
N ILE A 77 -3.59 2.83 -14.16
CA ILE A 77 -4.32 4.02 -13.78
C ILE A 77 -3.40 4.93 -12.96
N GLY A 78 -3.58 6.24 -13.11
CA GLY A 78 -2.82 7.25 -12.40
C GLY A 78 -1.56 7.66 -13.16
N ARG A 79 -1.28 8.97 -13.16
CA ARG A 79 -0.07 9.54 -13.77
C ARG A 79 1.14 9.35 -12.86
N ARG A 80 0.95 9.56 -11.56
CA ARG A 80 1.99 9.52 -10.52
C ARG A 80 2.02 8.13 -9.87
N PHE A 81 1.03 7.82 -9.04
CA PHE A 81 0.85 6.49 -8.45
C PHE A 81 0.25 5.57 -9.51
N ARG A 82 1.13 4.86 -10.23
CA ARG A 82 0.72 3.91 -11.27
C ARG A 82 0.17 2.66 -10.61
N LEU A 83 -1.14 2.63 -10.39
CA LEU A 83 -1.87 1.46 -9.93
C LEU A 83 -2.24 0.59 -11.12
N ALA A 84 -2.05 -0.72 -11.00
CA ALA A 84 -2.39 -1.67 -12.04
C ALA A 84 -3.76 -2.32 -11.72
N HIS A 85 -4.76 -2.08 -12.57
CA HIS A 85 -6.11 -2.59 -12.43
C HIS A 85 -6.29 -3.80 -13.35
N VAL A 86 -6.33 -5.00 -12.76
CA VAL A 86 -6.57 -6.26 -13.51
C VAL A 86 -8.07 -6.51 -13.59
N LYS A 87 -8.61 -6.62 -14.80
CA LYS A 87 -10.07 -6.73 -15.04
C LYS A 87 -10.54 -8.17 -15.13
N PHE A 88 -11.59 -8.51 -14.39
CA PHE A 88 -12.30 -9.79 -14.45
C PHE A 88 -13.79 -9.51 -14.71
N GLY A 89 -14.18 -9.42 -15.99
CA GLY A 89 -15.53 -8.97 -16.35
C GLY A 89 -15.81 -7.56 -15.81
N GLN A 90 -16.83 -7.42 -14.95
CA GLN A 90 -17.15 -6.16 -14.28
C GLN A 90 -16.28 -5.89 -13.04
N LYS A 91 -15.61 -6.92 -12.52
CA LYS A 91 -14.76 -6.84 -11.33
C LYS A 91 -13.37 -6.31 -11.68
N THR A 92 -12.77 -5.61 -10.73
CA THR A 92 -11.39 -5.12 -10.84
C THR A 92 -10.62 -5.52 -9.60
N ILE A 93 -9.42 -6.06 -9.78
CA ILE A 93 -8.46 -6.31 -8.71
C ILE A 93 -7.37 -5.24 -8.82
N GLU A 94 -7.14 -4.52 -7.73
CA GLU A 94 -6.08 -3.52 -7.65
C GLU A 94 -4.75 -4.17 -7.28
N VAL A 95 -3.73 -3.88 -8.09
CA VAL A 95 -2.36 -4.37 -7.92
C VAL A 95 -1.44 -3.16 -7.82
N ALA A 96 -0.80 -3.00 -6.67
CA ALA A 96 0.11 -1.91 -6.38
C ALA A 96 1.53 -2.44 -6.19
N THR A 97 2.50 -1.80 -6.84
CA THR A 97 3.91 -2.11 -6.58
C THR A 97 4.34 -1.51 -5.24
N PHE A 98 5.16 -2.21 -4.47
CA PHE A 98 5.70 -1.70 -3.20
C PHE A 98 6.45 -0.38 -3.41
N ARG A 99 6.21 0.56 -2.49
CA ARG A 99 6.79 1.90 -2.54
C ARG A 99 8.01 1.97 -1.64
N LYS A 100 9.10 2.53 -2.15
CA LYS A 100 10.30 2.79 -1.35
C LYS A 100 10.03 3.86 -0.31
N GLN A 101 10.62 3.70 0.87
CA GLN A 101 10.71 4.74 1.88
C GLN A 101 11.84 5.69 1.49
N VAL A 102 11.52 6.97 1.32
CA VAL A 102 12.52 8.01 1.07
C VAL A 102 12.93 8.57 2.42
N PRO A 103 14.22 8.53 2.80
CA PRO A 103 14.69 9.21 3.99
C PRO A 103 14.33 10.70 3.94
N LEU A 104 13.98 11.27 5.09
CA LEU A 104 13.88 12.72 5.26
C LEU A 104 15.31 13.29 5.30
N ASP A 105 16.04 13.21 4.20
CA ASP A 105 17.32 13.90 4.13
C ASP A 105 17.03 15.41 4.00
N GLU A 106 17.52 16.17 4.98
CA GLU A 106 17.54 17.64 4.99
C GLU A 106 18.45 18.22 3.88
N ASN A 107 19.17 17.37 3.13
CA ASN A 107 20.10 17.77 2.07
C ASN A 107 19.98 16.91 0.79
N ALA A 108 18.77 16.51 0.39
CA ALA A 108 18.58 15.88 -0.92
C ALA A 108 18.68 16.94 -2.04
N SER A 109 19.90 17.14 -2.51
CA SER A 109 20.24 17.77 -3.79
C SER A 109 19.25 17.32 -4.87
N LEU A 110 18.67 18.29 -5.57
CA LEU A 110 17.72 18.07 -6.66
C LEU A 110 18.23 16.99 -7.62
N PRO A 111 17.39 16.03 -8.05
CA PRO A 111 17.78 15.13 -9.13
C PRO A 111 18.06 15.95 -10.39
N SER A 112 19.24 15.74 -10.95
CA SER A 112 19.75 16.35 -12.17
C SER A 112 18.69 16.34 -13.27
N ARG A 113 18.32 17.54 -13.74
CA ARG A 113 17.44 17.73 -14.90
C ARG A 113 18.21 17.38 -16.17
N ASP A 114 18.13 16.14 -16.61
CA ASP A 114 18.39 15.80 -18.01
C ASP A 114 17.06 15.48 -18.71
N THR A 115 16.37 16.52 -19.15
CA THR A 115 15.82 16.64 -20.51
C THR A 115 15.15 18.01 -20.67
N LYS A 116 15.59 18.72 -21.71
CA LYS A 116 15.10 20.02 -22.18
C LYS A 116 13.62 19.94 -22.50
N GLU A 117 12.83 20.90 -21.99
CA GLU A 117 11.69 21.47 -22.70
C GLU A 117 11.25 22.78 -22.05
N THR A 118 10.78 23.66 -22.91
CA THR A 118 10.91 25.12 -22.88
C THR A 118 9.70 25.79 -22.21
N GLU A 119 9.98 26.84 -21.42
CA GLU A 119 9.17 28.03 -21.07
C GLU A 119 7.64 27.94 -20.85
N LYS A 120 7.18 28.38 -19.67
CA LYS A 120 6.58 29.72 -19.50
C LYS A 120 6.29 30.06 -18.03
N GLN A 121 6.61 31.30 -17.69
CA GLN A 121 6.43 31.97 -16.40
C GLN A 121 4.96 32.09 -16.01
N ARG A 122 4.67 31.97 -14.71
CA ARG A 122 3.72 32.83 -13.99
C ARG A 122 4.09 32.86 -12.50
N SER A 123 4.53 34.03 -12.08
CA SER A 123 4.56 34.51 -10.69
C SER A 123 3.14 34.57 -10.15
N ASP A 124 2.92 34.12 -8.92
CA ASP A 124 2.27 34.94 -7.89
C ASP A 124 2.33 34.28 -6.52
N ASP A 125 2.50 35.15 -5.54
CA ASP A 125 2.95 34.98 -4.18
C ASP A 125 1.79 34.60 -3.25
N THR A 126 1.84 33.44 -2.61
CA THR A 126 1.13 33.08 -1.37
C THR A 126 1.87 31.93 -0.70
N ASN A 127 2.93 32.25 0.03
CA ASN A 127 3.73 31.30 0.81
C ASN A 127 2.97 30.78 2.04
N LEU A 128 2.02 29.87 1.83
CA LEU A 128 1.88 28.71 2.70
C LEU A 128 2.72 27.61 2.09
N THR A 129 3.74 27.18 2.82
CA THR A 129 4.72 26.14 2.48
C THR A 129 4.04 24.80 2.20
N ARG A 130 3.36 24.70 1.05
CA ARG A 130 2.96 23.45 0.43
C ARG A 130 4.23 22.80 -0.06
N GLN A 131 4.94 22.08 0.82
CA GLN A 131 5.96 21.17 0.35
C GLN A 131 5.28 20.25 -0.68
N PRO A 132 5.70 20.28 -1.95
CA PRO A 132 5.08 19.42 -2.96
C PRO A 132 5.30 17.98 -2.53
N ILE A 133 4.23 17.18 -2.53
CA ILE A 133 4.28 15.72 -2.34
C ILE A 133 5.46 15.18 -3.16
N ARG A 134 6.52 14.70 -2.46
CA ARG A 134 7.84 14.40 -3.05
C ARG A 134 7.69 13.43 -4.22
N ARG A 135 8.40 13.72 -5.33
CA ARG A 135 8.29 13.07 -6.64
C ARG A 135 9.01 11.72 -6.71
N ASP A 136 8.68 10.77 -5.85
CA ASP A 136 9.46 9.52 -5.82
C ASP A 136 8.57 8.30 -6.10
N ASN A 137 8.45 8.00 -7.40
CA ASN A 137 7.97 6.70 -7.91
C ASN A 137 9.07 5.63 -7.80
N THR A 138 9.69 5.55 -6.63
CA THR A 138 10.75 4.60 -6.37
C THR A 138 10.13 3.34 -5.78
N PHE A 139 10.46 2.20 -6.38
CA PHE A 139 9.93 0.90 -5.97
C PHE A 139 10.79 0.32 -4.85
N GLY A 140 10.14 -0.37 -3.91
CA GLY A 140 10.75 -0.77 -2.65
C GLY A 140 10.44 -2.19 -2.22
N THR A 141 10.72 -2.48 -0.95
CA THR A 141 10.40 -3.75 -0.29
C THR A 141 9.02 -3.69 0.39
N PRO A 142 8.45 -4.85 0.79
CA PRO A 142 7.20 -4.87 1.58
C PRO A 142 7.32 -4.10 2.90
N GLU A 143 8.50 -4.17 3.54
CA GLU A 143 8.84 -3.41 4.75
C GLU A 143 8.70 -1.90 4.49
N GLU A 144 9.36 -1.40 3.44
CA GLU A 144 9.31 0.02 3.08
C GLU A 144 7.89 0.49 2.73
N ASP A 145 7.09 -0.34 2.05
CA ASP A 145 5.70 0.00 1.75
C ASP A 145 4.84 0.05 3.03
N ALA A 146 5.09 -0.85 3.99
CA ALA A 146 4.39 -0.87 5.28
C ALA A 146 4.55 0.48 6.01
N PHE A 147 5.78 1.01 6.08
CA PHE A 147 6.09 2.29 6.73
C PHE A 147 5.54 3.52 5.99
N ARG A 148 5.04 3.37 4.76
CA ARG A 148 4.39 4.42 3.98
C ARG A 148 2.85 4.41 4.05
N ARG A 149 2.27 3.46 4.76
CA ARG A 149 0.82 3.38 4.96
C ARG A 149 0.36 4.34 6.06
N ASP A 150 -0.95 4.54 6.12
CA ASP A 150 -1.57 5.49 7.03
C ASP A 150 -1.66 4.94 8.47
N PHE A 151 -2.20 3.73 8.63
CA PHE A 151 -2.46 3.10 9.92
C PHE A 151 -1.88 1.69 10.01
N THR A 152 -1.45 1.30 11.21
CA THR A 152 -0.81 0.00 11.49
C THR A 152 -1.68 -1.18 11.07
N ILE A 153 -2.97 -1.15 11.40
CA ILE A 153 -3.96 -2.18 11.03
C ILE A 153 -4.18 -2.33 9.52
N ASN A 154 -3.80 -1.33 8.71
CA ASN A 154 -3.89 -1.35 7.24
C ASN A 154 -2.55 -1.68 6.58
N ALA A 155 -1.51 -1.97 7.37
CA ALA A 155 -0.17 -2.34 6.92
C ALA A 155 0.15 -3.82 7.17
N LEU A 156 -0.89 -4.64 7.29
CA LEU A 156 -0.78 -6.09 7.37
C LEU A 156 -0.71 -6.70 5.97
N PHE A 157 0.15 -7.70 5.82
CA PHE A 157 0.36 -8.44 4.58
C PHE A 157 0.00 -9.90 4.81
N TYR A 158 -0.73 -10.52 3.89
CA TYR A 158 -1.01 -11.95 3.93
C TYR A 158 -0.38 -12.65 2.74
N ASP A 159 0.46 -13.65 3.01
CA ASP A 159 1.14 -14.46 2.01
C ASP A 159 0.38 -15.77 1.73
N ILE A 160 -0.03 -15.96 0.48
CA ILE A 160 -0.72 -17.18 0.04
C ILE A 160 0.18 -18.42 -0.06
N SER A 161 1.50 -18.29 0.05
CA SER A 161 2.40 -19.47 -0.02
C SER A 161 2.70 -20.10 1.32
N THR A 162 2.95 -19.26 2.31
CA THR A 162 3.19 -19.68 3.69
C THR A 162 1.91 -19.67 4.51
N PHE A 163 0.84 -19.07 3.97
CA PHE A 163 -0.42 -18.82 4.66
C PHE A 163 -0.23 -18.02 5.95
N ALA A 164 0.79 -17.17 5.97
CA ALA A 164 1.18 -16.38 7.14
C ALA A 164 0.80 -14.91 6.96
N ILE A 165 0.62 -14.22 8.08
CA ILE A 165 0.50 -12.77 8.15
C ILE A 165 1.85 -12.19 8.54
N ILE A 166 2.27 -11.18 7.80
CA ILE A 166 3.53 -10.46 8.01
C ILE A 166 3.17 -9.07 8.52
N ASP A 167 3.70 -8.72 9.69
CA ASP A 167 3.47 -7.44 10.36
C ASP A 167 4.81 -6.74 10.66
N TYR A 168 5.00 -5.58 10.04
CA TYR A 168 6.21 -4.76 10.21
C TYR A 168 6.04 -3.65 11.26
N VAL A 169 4.81 -3.34 11.68
CA VAL A 169 4.49 -2.10 12.40
C VAL A 169 3.62 -2.30 13.66
N GLY A 170 3.34 -3.56 14.02
CA GLY A 170 2.50 -3.89 15.18
C GLY A 170 0.99 -3.81 14.91
N GLY A 171 0.58 -3.91 13.64
CA GLY A 171 -0.82 -3.87 13.23
C GLY A 171 -1.67 -4.98 13.85
N MET A 172 -1.12 -6.17 14.12
CA MET A 172 -1.88 -7.27 14.76
C MET A 172 -2.24 -6.94 16.21
N GLN A 173 -1.29 -6.38 16.96
CA GLN A 173 -1.52 -5.97 18.35
C GLN A 173 -2.53 -4.82 18.42
N ASP A 174 -2.35 -3.80 17.57
CA ASP A 174 -3.29 -2.67 17.50
C ASP A 174 -4.69 -3.14 17.09
N LEU A 175 -4.81 -4.13 16.19
CA LEU A 175 -6.10 -4.69 15.80
C LEU A 175 -6.79 -5.42 16.98
N GLN A 176 -6.04 -6.21 17.76
CA GLN A 176 -6.55 -6.88 18.96
C GLN A 176 -7.02 -5.89 20.02
N ASN A 177 -6.27 -4.80 20.21
CA ASN A 177 -6.57 -3.75 21.18
C ASN A 177 -7.63 -2.75 20.69
N LYS A 178 -8.20 -2.94 19.49
CA LYS A 178 -9.10 -2.00 18.82
C LYS A 178 -8.53 -0.57 18.76
N LEU A 179 -7.24 -0.46 18.48
CA LEU A 179 -6.52 0.81 18.46
C LEU A 179 -6.22 1.24 17.02
N LEU A 180 -6.66 2.45 16.67
CA LEU A 180 -6.29 3.07 15.40
C LEU A 180 -5.02 3.92 15.56
N ARG A 181 -3.86 3.35 15.21
CA ARG A 181 -2.55 4.02 15.34
C ARG A 181 -1.99 4.43 13.97
N CYS A 182 -1.52 5.67 13.87
CA CYS A 182 -0.81 6.15 12.68
C CYS A 182 0.63 5.61 12.64
N ILE A 183 1.15 5.33 11.44
CA ILE A 183 2.52 4.84 11.26
C ILE A 183 3.49 6.03 11.14
N GLY A 184 4.48 6.09 12.05
CA GLY A 184 5.42 7.21 12.19
C GLY A 184 4.88 8.32 13.11
N ASP A 185 5.47 9.52 13.05
CA ASP A 185 4.99 10.67 13.83
C ASP A 185 3.70 11.24 13.21
N PRO A 186 2.55 11.21 13.91
CA PRO A 186 1.30 11.78 13.42
C PRO A 186 1.42 13.25 13.00
N ARG A 187 2.25 14.06 13.70
CA ARG A 187 2.41 15.48 13.41
C ARG A 187 2.99 15.69 12.02
N GLU A 188 4.05 14.97 11.68
CA GLU A 188 4.68 15.04 10.37
C GLU A 188 3.75 14.47 9.28
N ARG A 189 3.11 13.32 9.53
CA ARG A 189 2.26 12.65 8.55
C ARG A 189 0.99 13.42 8.21
N PHE A 190 0.41 14.13 9.16
CA PHE A 190 -0.77 14.96 8.91
C PHE A 190 -0.43 16.24 8.16
N VAL A 191 0.80 16.76 8.30
CA VAL A 191 1.29 17.86 7.46
C VAL A 191 1.57 17.38 6.03
N GLU A 192 2.17 16.19 5.87
CA GLU A 192 2.44 15.59 4.55
C GLU A 192 1.14 15.30 3.78
N ASP A 193 0.14 14.73 4.45
CA ASP A 193 -1.16 14.38 3.89
C ASP A 193 -2.29 14.59 4.92
N PRO A 194 -2.93 15.78 4.93
CA PRO A 194 -4.02 16.09 5.86
C PRO A 194 -5.24 15.17 5.72
N VAL A 195 -5.40 14.50 4.57
CA VAL A 195 -6.53 13.56 4.34
C VAL A 195 -6.44 12.37 5.29
N ARG A 196 -5.25 12.05 5.83
CA ARG A 196 -5.08 11.01 6.85
C ARG A 196 -5.88 11.29 8.12
N MET A 197 -6.07 12.54 8.52
CA MET A 197 -6.91 12.88 9.68
C MET A 197 -8.38 12.51 9.43
N LEU A 198 -8.91 12.86 8.24
CA LEU A 198 -10.27 12.50 7.85
C LEU A 198 -10.44 10.98 7.74
N ARG A 199 -9.43 10.29 7.20
CA ARG A 199 -9.41 8.82 7.15
C ARG A 199 -9.39 8.22 8.55
N ALA A 200 -8.69 8.81 9.51
CA ALA A 200 -8.66 8.33 10.89
C ALA A 200 -10.07 8.33 11.49
N VAL A 201 -10.78 9.45 11.39
CA VAL A 201 -12.17 9.57 11.87
C VAL A 201 -13.10 8.60 11.14
N ALA A 202 -12.97 8.48 9.82
CA ALA A 202 -13.78 7.55 9.02
C ALA A 202 -13.54 6.07 9.40
N PHE A 203 -12.29 5.69 9.69
CA PHE A 203 -11.97 4.33 10.13
C PHE A 203 -12.45 4.05 11.55
N ALA A 204 -12.27 4.98 12.49
CA ALA A 204 -12.77 4.83 13.86
C ALA A 204 -14.29 4.58 13.86
N ALA A 205 -15.05 5.42 13.16
CA ALA A 205 -16.50 5.27 13.03
C ALA A 205 -16.93 3.96 12.35
N ARG A 206 -16.19 3.49 11.35
CA ARG A 206 -16.53 2.26 10.60
C ARG A 206 -16.12 0.97 11.32
N LEU A 207 -15.04 1.02 12.11
CA LEU A 207 -14.49 -0.15 12.79
C LEU A 207 -15.04 -0.31 14.21
N ASP A 208 -15.60 0.76 14.79
CA ASP A 208 -16.03 0.83 16.20
C ASP A 208 -14.84 0.64 17.14
N PHE A 209 -13.80 1.43 16.86
CA PHE A 209 -12.52 1.51 17.58
C PHE A 209 -12.45 2.83 18.34
#